data_AF-A0A5C6CJ34-F1
#
_entry.id   AF-A0A5C6CJ34-F1
#
_cell.length_a   1.000
_cell.length_b   1.000
_cell.length_c   1.000
_cell.angle_alpha   90.00
_cell.angle_beta   90.00
_cell.angle_gamma   90.00
#
_symmetry.space_group_name_H-M   'P 1'
#
loop_
_entity.id
_entity.type
_entity.pdbx_description
1 polymer ?
#
loop_
_entity_poly.entity_id
_entity_poly.type
_entity_poly.pdbx_seq_one_letter_code
_entity_poly.pdbx_strand_id
1 'polypeptide(L)'
;MYDPKRAVHPLYTLLPTEIEGFESLAELALDQRSSWNHATDDVWRALDANLWEITQNPWVVLQTASRERSEHLLGDSRFREKVDALVKARRQAVQTPAWFPQHHPNSPLTCAVYFSMEFMLSEALPIYSGGLGNVAGDQLKASSDLGIPVVGVGDEYRSSLRCQALEVSH
;
A
#
# COMPACT_ATOMS: atom_id res chain seq x y z
N MET A 1 -33.25 2.93 -9.07
CA MET A 1 -32.12 3.81 -9.43
C MET A 1 -31.39 4.07 -8.12
N TYR A 2 -30.38 3.26 -7.81
CA TYR A 2 -29.71 3.21 -6.51
C TYR A 2 -28.37 3.94 -6.66
N ASP A 3 -28.23 5.08 -6.01
CA ASP A 3 -27.01 5.86 -5.91
C ASP A 3 -26.29 5.45 -4.62
N PRO A 4 -25.21 4.63 -4.68
CA PRO A 4 -24.48 4.28 -3.49
C PRO A 4 -23.52 5.43 -3.20
N LYS A 5 -23.89 6.26 -2.21
CA LYS A 5 -22.96 7.17 -1.54
C LYS A 5 -21.68 6.40 -1.22
N ARG A 6 -20.62 6.63 -2.00
CA ARG A 6 -19.26 6.18 -1.72
C ARG A 6 -18.96 6.60 -0.28
N ALA A 7 -18.75 5.63 0.60
CA ALA A 7 -18.27 5.92 1.94
C ALA A 7 -16.86 6.48 1.81
N VAL A 8 -16.77 7.82 1.83
CA VAL A 8 -15.50 8.54 1.77
C VAL A 8 -14.80 8.25 3.10
N HIS A 9 -13.74 7.43 3.06
CA HIS A 9 -12.97 7.10 4.25
C HIS A 9 -12.46 8.42 4.86
N PRO A 10 -12.49 8.63 6.20
CA PRO A 10 -12.17 9.93 6.83
C PRO A 10 -10.79 10.52 6.49
N LEU A 11 -9.90 9.74 5.87
CA LEU A 11 -8.61 10.16 5.33
C LEU A 11 -8.71 10.94 4.00
N TYR A 12 -9.81 10.79 3.25
CA TYR A 12 -10.04 11.47 1.97
C TYR A 12 -10.56 12.91 2.12
N THR A 13 -11.05 13.30 3.30
CA THR A 13 -11.71 14.60 3.53
C THR A 13 -10.76 15.80 3.41
N LEU A 14 -9.44 15.58 3.44
CA LEU A 14 -8.42 16.62 3.33
C LEU A 14 -7.69 16.63 1.98
N LEU A 15 -8.06 15.72 1.08
CA LEU A 15 -7.39 15.58 -0.21
C LEU A 15 -8.06 16.49 -1.24
N PRO A 16 -7.30 17.20 -2.09
CA PRO A 16 -7.83 17.98 -3.20
C PRO A 16 -8.37 17.07 -4.31
N THR A 17 -9.48 16.39 -4.01
CA THR A 17 -10.24 15.50 -4.90
C THR A 17 -10.83 16.23 -6.11
N GLU A 18 -10.82 17.56 -6.10
CA GLU A 18 -11.19 18.41 -7.22
C GLU A 18 -10.16 18.39 -8.37
N ILE A 19 -8.94 17.91 -8.12
CA ILE A 19 -7.91 17.75 -9.15
C ILE A 19 -8.11 16.40 -9.85
N GLU A 20 -8.34 16.45 -11.17
CA GLU A 20 -8.47 15.25 -11.99
C GLU A 20 -7.23 14.35 -11.86
N GLY A 21 -7.45 13.05 -11.59
CA GLY A 21 -6.35 12.08 -11.41
C GLY A 21 -5.77 12.01 -10.00
N PHE A 22 -6.18 12.88 -9.07
CA PHE A 22 -5.72 12.83 -7.68
C PHE A 22 -6.17 11.56 -6.95
N GLU A 23 -7.36 11.05 -7.25
CA GLU A 23 -7.85 9.76 -6.71
C GLU A 23 -6.92 8.59 -7.07
N SER A 24 -6.33 8.60 -8.27
CA SER A 24 -5.35 7.58 -8.71
C SER A 24 -4.07 7.64 -7.89
N LEU A 25 -3.59 8.84 -7.54
CA LEU A 25 -2.45 9.00 -6.64
C LEU A 25 -2.78 8.53 -5.23
N ALA A 26 -3.96 8.85 -4.71
CA ALA A 26 -4.42 8.37 -3.40
C ALA A 26 -4.53 6.83 -3.36
N GLU A 27 -5.02 6.21 -4.44
CA GLU A 27 -5.07 4.75 -4.57
C GLU A 27 -3.67 4.12 -4.51
N LEU A 28 -2.69 4.68 -5.23
CA LEU A 28 -1.30 4.21 -5.19
C LEU A 28 -0.64 4.46 -3.83
N ALA A 29 -0.92 5.59 -3.18
CA ALA A 29 -0.31 5.94 -1.90
C ALA A 29 -0.81 5.07 -0.73
N LEU A 30 -2.04 4.54 -0.83
CA LEU A 30 -2.63 3.66 0.18
C LEU A 30 -2.32 2.17 -0.06
N ASP A 31 -1.60 1.84 -1.14
CA ASP A 31 -1.15 0.48 -1.38
C ASP A 31 -0.02 0.12 -0.43
N GLN A 32 -0.28 -0.74 0.56
CA GLN A 32 0.75 -1.20 1.50
C GLN A 32 1.93 -1.88 0.80
N ARG A 33 1.76 -2.44 -0.40
CA ARG A 33 2.87 -3.01 -1.18
C ARG A 33 3.92 -1.97 -1.54
N SER A 34 3.59 -0.68 -1.53
CA SER A 34 4.53 0.39 -1.81
C SER A 34 5.72 0.41 -0.84
N SER A 35 5.61 -0.19 0.36
CA SER A 35 6.74 -0.26 1.29
C SER A 35 7.78 -1.33 0.92
N TRP A 36 7.50 -2.21 -0.05
CA TRP A 36 8.47 -3.17 -0.59
C TRP A 36 8.44 -3.32 -2.12
N ASN A 37 7.63 -2.51 -2.83
CA ASN A 37 7.54 -2.46 -4.28
C ASN A 37 7.86 -1.05 -4.79
N HIS A 38 9.05 -0.92 -5.38
CA HIS A 38 9.60 0.34 -5.88
C HIS A 38 8.99 0.83 -7.21
N ALA A 39 7.97 0.15 -7.74
CA ALA A 39 7.34 0.51 -9.01
C ALA A 39 6.74 1.93 -9.02
N THR A 40 6.42 2.48 -7.85
CA THR A 40 5.81 3.81 -7.72
C THR A 40 6.78 4.92 -7.32
N ASP A 41 8.05 4.61 -7.02
CA ASP A 41 8.99 5.58 -6.44
C ASP A 41 9.16 6.83 -7.29
N ASP A 42 9.21 6.67 -8.62
CA ASP A 42 9.34 7.80 -9.54
C ASP A 42 8.15 8.78 -9.47
N VAL A 43 6.95 8.28 -9.13
CA VAL A 43 5.75 9.12 -8.95
C VAL A 43 5.95 10.03 -7.73
N TRP A 44 6.43 9.46 -6.63
CA TRP A 44 6.66 10.20 -5.40
C TRP A 44 7.85 11.15 -5.50
N ARG A 45 8.95 10.74 -6.15
CA ARG A 45 10.07 11.63 -6.45
C ARG A 45 9.68 12.80 -7.37
N ALA A 46 8.75 12.59 -8.29
CA ALA A 46 8.26 13.67 -9.15
C ALA A 46 7.45 14.71 -8.34
N LEU A 47 6.66 14.26 -7.36
CA LEU A 47 5.91 15.12 -6.45
C LEU A 47 6.84 15.90 -5.52
N ASP A 48 7.70 15.21 -4.78
CA ASP A 48 8.71 15.81 -3.91
C ASP A 48 9.87 14.84 -3.67
N ALA A 49 10.97 15.04 -4.40
CA ALA A 49 12.16 14.21 -4.26
C ALA A 49 12.79 14.32 -2.86
N ASN A 50 12.87 15.51 -2.28
CA ASN A 50 13.52 15.68 -0.97
C ASN A 50 12.73 14.96 0.12
N LEU A 51 11.42 15.12 0.11
CA LEU A 51 10.55 14.46 1.08
C LEU A 51 10.51 12.95 0.87
N TRP A 52 10.56 12.48 -0.38
CA TRP A 52 10.68 11.06 -0.68
C TRP A 52 11.97 10.47 -0.11
N GLU A 53 13.13 11.05 -0.40
CA GLU A 53 14.43 10.53 0.09
C GLU A 53 14.49 10.47 1.63
N ILE A 54 13.78 11.34 2.34
CA ILE A 54 13.73 11.34 3.81
C ILE A 54 12.74 10.30 4.35
N THR A 55 11.55 10.21 3.75
CA THR A 55 10.42 9.49 4.37
C THR A 55 10.17 8.11 3.78
N GLN A 56 10.51 7.91 2.49
CA GLN A 56 10.11 6.75 1.69
C GLN A 56 8.63 6.38 1.89
N ASN A 57 7.77 7.38 2.14
CA ASN A 57 6.38 7.19 2.48
C ASN A 57 5.48 7.94 1.48
N PRO A 58 4.79 7.20 0.58
CA PRO A 58 3.93 7.78 -0.45
C PRO A 58 2.85 8.70 0.10
N TRP A 59 2.25 8.31 1.22
CA TRP A 59 1.17 9.03 1.86
C TRP A 59 1.64 10.38 2.42
N VAL A 60 2.82 10.40 3.06
CA VAL A 60 3.42 11.64 3.57
C VAL A 60 3.76 12.59 2.42
N VAL A 61 4.34 12.07 1.32
CA VAL A 61 4.63 12.86 0.13
C VAL A 61 3.34 13.44 -0.47
N LEU A 62 2.30 12.62 -0.64
CA LEU A 62 1.03 13.06 -1.21
C LEU A 62 0.34 14.14 -0.37
N GLN A 63 0.39 14.04 0.97
CA GLN A 63 -0.22 15.03 1.87
C GLN A 63 0.53 16.36 1.92
N THR A 64 1.85 16.33 1.69
CA THR A 64 2.72 17.52 1.83
C THR A 64 2.96 18.21 0.49
N ALA A 65 2.74 17.51 -0.63
CA ALA A 65 2.87 18.08 -1.96
C ALA A 65 1.96 19.31 -2.13
N SER A 66 2.51 20.39 -2.69
CA SER A 66 1.71 21.59 -2.93
C SER A 66 0.64 21.33 -4.00
N ARG A 67 -0.50 22.05 -3.88
CA ARG A 67 -1.57 21.99 -4.88
C ARG A 67 -1.04 22.32 -6.28
N GLU A 68 -0.26 23.39 -6.40
CA GLU A 68 0.33 23.85 -7.66
C GLU A 68 1.21 22.77 -8.32
N ARG A 69 2.02 22.06 -7.52
CA ARG A 69 2.87 20.98 -8.03
C ARG A 69 2.03 19.79 -8.51
N SER A 70 1.00 19.43 -7.74
CA SER A 70 0.07 18.36 -8.08
C SER A 70 -0.69 18.66 -9.35
N GLU A 71 -1.22 19.88 -9.51
CA GLU A 71 -1.90 20.34 -10.72
C GLU A 71 -0.96 20.37 -11.94
N HIS A 72 0.27 20.85 -11.76
CA HIS A 72 1.26 20.88 -12.84
C HIS A 72 1.59 19.48 -13.35
N LEU A 73 1.83 18.52 -12.45
CA LEU A 73 2.17 17.14 -12.82
C LEU A 73 0.96 16.40 -13.40
N LEU A 74 -0.23 16.52 -12.79
CA LEU A 74 -1.44 15.88 -13.28
C LEU A 74 -1.96 16.51 -14.59
N GLY A 75 -1.56 17.75 -14.88
CA GLY A 75 -1.77 18.40 -16.18
C GLY A 75 -0.86 17.87 -17.29
N ASP A 76 0.25 17.17 -16.96
CA ASP A 76 1.10 16.50 -17.94
C ASP A 76 0.51 15.14 -18.33
N SER A 77 0.09 15.03 -19.59
CA SER A 77 -0.41 13.79 -20.19
C SER A 77 0.51 12.58 -19.97
N ARG A 78 1.83 12.76 -20.05
CA ARG A 78 2.79 11.65 -19.90
C ARG A 78 2.85 11.16 -18.46
N PHE A 79 2.76 12.08 -17.50
CA PHE A 79 2.73 11.73 -16.09
C PHE A 79 1.42 11.01 -15.75
N ARG A 80 0.27 11.51 -16.24
CA ARG A 80 -1.03 10.85 -16.05
C ARG A 80 -1.07 9.45 -16.64
N GLU A 81 -0.58 9.27 -17.87
CA GLU A 81 -0.46 7.94 -18.50
C GLU A 81 0.39 6.97 -17.68
N LYS A 82 1.49 7.46 -17.08
CA LYS A 82 2.33 6.65 -16.18
C LYS A 82 1.55 6.22 -14.92
N VAL A 83 0.85 7.16 -14.28
CA VAL A 83 0.03 6.87 -13.08
C VAL A 83 -1.07 5.87 -13.42
N ASP A 84 -1.78 6.07 -14.54
CA ASP A 84 -2.85 5.17 -14.98
C ASP A 84 -2.33 3.77 -15.31
N ALA A 85 -1.14 3.67 -15.92
CA ALA A 85 -0.50 2.38 -16.17
C ALA A 85 -0.15 1.65 -14.86
N LEU A 86 0.33 2.36 -13.84
CA LEU A 86 0.64 1.79 -12.53
C LEU A 86 -0.63 1.34 -11.80
N VAL A 87 -1.68 2.16 -11.80
CA VAL A 87 -3.00 1.79 -11.22
C VAL A 87 -3.57 0.57 -11.94
N LYS A 88 -3.48 0.52 -13.27
CA LYS A 88 -3.92 -0.62 -14.06
C LYS A 88 -3.13 -1.88 -13.72
N ALA A 89 -1.80 -1.79 -13.66
CA ALA A 89 -0.93 -2.92 -13.30
C ALA A 89 -1.26 -3.44 -11.89
N ARG A 90 -1.49 -2.54 -10.93
CA ARG A 90 -1.94 -2.89 -9.58
C ARG A 90 -3.26 -3.66 -9.60
N ARG A 91 -4.30 -3.09 -10.23
CA ARG A 91 -5.63 -3.72 -10.31
C ARG A 91 -5.56 -5.08 -11.01
N GLN A 92 -4.73 -5.21 -12.05
CA GLN A 92 -4.49 -6.49 -12.72
C GLN A 92 -3.77 -7.49 -11.82
N ALA A 93 -2.79 -7.05 -11.02
CA ALA A 93 -2.08 -7.91 -10.08
C ALA A 93 -2.99 -8.42 -8.95
N VAL A 94 -4.01 -7.64 -8.55
CA VAL A 94 -5.06 -8.09 -7.63
C VAL A 94 -5.98 -9.11 -8.30
N GLN A 95 -6.43 -8.85 -9.54
CA GLN A 95 -7.36 -9.74 -10.24
C GLN A 95 -6.74 -11.03 -10.79
N THR A 96 -5.42 -11.07 -10.99
CA THR A 96 -4.74 -12.25 -11.50
C THR A 96 -4.54 -13.22 -10.34
N PRO A 97 -5.02 -14.49 -10.45
CA PRO A 97 -4.84 -15.43 -9.36
C PRO A 97 -3.34 -15.58 -9.09
N ALA A 98 -2.93 -15.39 -7.84
CA ALA A 98 -1.53 -15.53 -7.45
C ALA A 98 -1.05 -16.98 -7.58
N TRP A 99 0.25 -17.22 -7.35
CA TRP A 99 0.86 -18.56 -7.54
C TRP A 99 0.13 -19.68 -6.77
N PHE A 100 -0.27 -19.43 -5.51
CA PHE A 100 -0.91 -20.42 -4.64
C PHE A 100 -2.29 -20.89 -5.14
N PRO A 101 -3.28 -20.01 -5.43
CA PRO A 101 -4.55 -20.47 -5.98
C PRO A 101 -4.42 -21.11 -7.38
N GLN A 102 -3.38 -20.76 -8.17
CA GLN A 102 -3.12 -21.42 -9.45
C GLN A 102 -2.60 -22.86 -9.29
N HIS A 103 -1.66 -23.09 -8.37
CA HIS A 103 -1.01 -24.40 -8.20
C HIS A 103 -1.72 -25.30 -7.18
N HIS A 104 -2.53 -24.72 -6.29
CA HIS A 104 -3.27 -25.41 -5.24
C HIS A 104 -4.76 -25.02 -5.21
N PRO A 105 -5.51 -25.14 -6.33
CA PRO A 105 -6.91 -24.69 -6.42
C PRO A 105 -7.87 -25.47 -5.49
N ASN A 106 -7.51 -26.70 -5.10
CA ASN A 106 -8.30 -27.55 -4.21
C ASN A 106 -7.71 -27.61 -2.79
N SER A 107 -6.88 -26.64 -2.41
CA SER A 107 -6.30 -26.61 -1.07
C SER A 107 -7.39 -26.49 0.00
N PRO A 108 -7.35 -27.30 1.08
CA PRO A 108 -8.23 -27.09 2.22
C PRO A 108 -7.80 -25.87 3.07
N LEU A 109 -6.64 -25.27 2.77
CA LEU A 109 -6.13 -24.11 3.50
C LEU A 109 -6.90 -22.85 3.09
N THR A 110 -7.86 -22.44 3.91
CA THR A 110 -8.66 -21.23 3.70
C THR A 110 -8.05 -20.00 4.36
N CYS A 111 -7.36 -20.16 5.48
CA CYS A 111 -6.66 -19.10 6.20
C CYS A 111 -5.68 -19.70 7.21
N ALA A 112 -4.44 -19.22 7.25
CA ALA A 112 -3.45 -19.50 8.26
C ALA A 112 -3.20 -18.24 9.11
N VAL A 113 -3.05 -18.41 10.42
CA VAL A 113 -2.72 -17.28 11.32
C VAL A 113 -1.26 -17.39 11.72
N TYR A 114 -0.47 -16.36 11.40
CA TYR A 114 0.93 -16.27 11.74
C TYR A 114 1.12 -15.36 12.96
N PHE A 115 1.46 -15.95 14.10
CA PHE A 115 1.76 -15.19 15.32
C PHE A 115 3.25 -14.83 15.39
N SER A 116 3.54 -13.53 15.54
CA SER A 116 4.88 -13.03 15.86
C SER A 116 4.76 -11.91 16.89
N MET A 117 5.78 -11.72 17.72
CA MET A 117 5.80 -10.57 18.63
C MET A 117 6.02 -9.25 17.88
N GLU A 118 6.57 -9.29 16.67
CA GLU A 118 6.87 -8.12 15.85
C GLU A 118 6.83 -8.48 14.35
N PHE A 119 6.44 -7.52 13.51
CA PHE A 119 6.47 -7.63 12.04
C PHE A 119 7.02 -6.32 11.44
N MET A 120 8.11 -6.41 10.68
CA MET A 120 8.68 -5.25 9.98
C MET A 120 8.19 -5.20 8.53
N LEU A 121 7.11 -4.44 8.31
CA LEU A 121 6.50 -4.27 6.99
C LEU A 121 7.03 -3.05 6.22
N SER A 122 7.71 -2.12 6.91
CA SER A 122 8.34 -0.94 6.33
C SER A 122 9.64 -0.61 7.06
N GLU A 123 10.66 -0.19 6.30
CA GLU A 123 11.96 0.25 6.85
C GLU A 123 11.90 1.64 7.51
N ALA A 124 10.79 2.36 7.35
CA ALA A 124 10.64 3.76 7.78
C ALA A 124 10.57 3.98 9.31
N LEU A 125 10.59 2.92 10.13
CA LEU A 125 10.56 3.01 11.59
C LEU A 125 11.76 2.27 12.22
N PRO A 126 12.90 2.95 12.44
CA PRO A 126 14.07 2.36 13.08
C PRO A 126 13.89 2.36 14.60
N ILE A 127 13.02 1.48 15.11
CA ILE A 127 12.82 1.28 16.56
C ILE A 127 12.79 -0.20 16.93
N TYR A 128 13.76 -1.02 16.48
CA TYR A 128 13.85 -2.41 16.92
C TYR A 128 15.29 -2.91 17.14
N SER A 129 15.41 -3.82 18.10
CA SER A 129 16.66 -4.26 18.74
C SER A 129 17.21 -5.60 18.19
N GLY A 130 16.65 -6.15 17.11
CA GLY A 130 17.02 -7.46 16.55
C GLY A 130 16.41 -7.78 15.17
N GLY A 131 16.70 -8.97 14.62
CA GLY A 131 16.32 -9.39 13.26
C GLY A 131 15.06 -10.25 13.12
N LEU A 132 14.34 -10.53 14.22
CA LEU A 132 13.16 -11.41 14.20
C LEU A 132 11.97 -10.77 13.46
N GLY A 133 11.70 -9.49 13.69
CA GLY A 133 10.66 -8.75 12.97
C GLY A 133 10.90 -8.64 11.46
N ASN A 134 12.16 -8.59 11.01
CA ASN A 134 12.51 -8.64 9.58
C ASN A 134 12.11 -9.98 8.96
N VAL A 135 12.49 -11.08 9.60
CA VAL A 135 12.17 -12.43 9.11
C VAL A 135 10.66 -12.64 9.06
N ALA A 136 9.94 -12.24 10.11
CA ALA A 136 8.48 -12.34 10.15
C ALA A 136 7.81 -11.45 9.08
N GLY A 137 8.32 -10.24 8.87
CA GLY A 137 7.87 -9.33 7.83
C GLY A 137 8.09 -9.89 6.42
N ASP A 138 9.28 -10.41 6.14
CA ASP A 138 9.62 -10.99 4.84
C ASP A 138 8.81 -12.25 4.53
N GLN A 139 8.49 -13.07 5.54
CA GLN A 139 7.57 -14.20 5.38
C GLN A 139 6.15 -13.75 5.02
N LEU A 140 5.64 -12.66 5.64
CA LEU A 140 4.34 -12.11 5.28
C LEU A 140 4.33 -11.49 3.87
N LYS A 141 5.39 -10.77 3.49
CA LYS A 141 5.55 -10.22 2.13
C LYS A 141 5.56 -11.33 1.09
N ALA A 142 6.39 -12.36 1.30
CA ALA A 142 6.44 -13.52 0.43
C ALA A 142 5.10 -14.27 0.35
N SER A 143 4.39 -14.41 1.48
CA SER A 143 3.06 -15.02 1.51
C SER A 143 2.03 -14.19 0.70
N SER A 144 2.10 -12.86 0.79
CA SER A 144 1.27 -11.93 0.01
C SER A 144 1.57 -12.02 -1.49
N ASP A 145 2.84 -12.09 -1.87
CA ASP A 145 3.26 -12.19 -3.28
C ASP A 145 2.85 -13.55 -3.90
N LEU A 146 2.91 -14.62 -3.11
CA LEU A 146 2.45 -15.95 -3.52
C LEU A 146 0.93 -16.13 -3.44
N GLY A 147 0.22 -15.19 -2.78
CA GLY A 147 -1.22 -15.26 -2.50
C GLY A 147 -1.61 -16.44 -1.60
N ILE A 148 -0.76 -16.79 -0.65
CA ILE A 148 -1.08 -17.74 0.41
C ILE A 148 -2.01 -17.01 1.39
N PRO A 149 -3.16 -17.58 1.78
CA PRO A 149 -4.10 -16.93 2.68
C PRO A 149 -3.55 -16.94 4.12
N VAL A 150 -2.74 -15.93 4.46
CA VAL A 150 -2.09 -15.78 5.77
C VAL A 150 -2.48 -14.45 6.40
N VAL A 151 -2.80 -14.47 7.70
CA VAL A 151 -3.04 -13.30 8.53
C VAL A 151 -1.97 -13.21 9.61
N GLY A 152 -1.21 -12.12 9.65
CA GLY A 152 -0.24 -11.84 10.71
C GLY A 152 -0.92 -11.28 11.96
N VAL A 153 -0.59 -11.80 13.14
CA VAL A 153 -1.04 -11.30 14.45
C VAL A 153 0.17 -11.06 15.33
N GLY A 154 0.36 -9.83 15.78
CA GLY A 154 1.44 -9.47 16.69
C GLY A 154 1.07 -8.41 17.72
N ASP A 155 1.96 -8.24 18.69
CA ASP A 155 1.78 -7.32 19.81
C ASP A 155 2.48 -5.99 19.51
N GLU A 156 1.73 -4.89 19.58
CA GLU A 156 2.27 -3.57 19.28
C GLU A 156 2.88 -2.98 20.56
N TYR A 157 4.20 -3.08 20.70
CA TYR A 157 4.91 -2.44 21.80
C TYR A 157 4.96 -0.91 21.57
N ARG A 158 3.82 -0.21 21.74
CA ARG A 158 3.68 1.18 22.25
C ARG A 158 2.23 1.68 22.22
N SER A 159 1.61 1.68 23.41
CA SER A 159 0.51 2.56 23.84
C SER A 159 -0.50 3.08 22.80
N SER A 160 -1.34 2.22 22.25
CA SER A 160 -2.81 2.42 22.21
C SER A 160 -3.44 1.23 21.49
N LEU A 161 -4.36 0.55 22.17
CA LEU A 161 -5.10 -0.59 21.66
C LEU A 161 -5.69 -0.31 20.27
N ARG A 162 -5.14 -0.92 19.22
CA ARG A 162 -5.84 -1.10 17.95
C ARG A 162 -5.45 -2.45 17.35
N CYS A 163 -6.36 -3.41 17.40
CA CYS A 163 -6.21 -4.66 16.66
C CYS A 163 -6.26 -4.35 15.16
N GLN A 164 -5.14 -4.50 14.46
CA GLN A 164 -5.13 -4.45 13.01
C GLN A 164 -5.30 -5.88 12.49
N ALA A 165 -6.49 -6.20 11.99
CA ALA A 165 -6.69 -7.39 11.17
C ALA A 165 -6.26 -7.03 9.74
N LEU A 166 -5.21 -7.67 9.25
CA LEU A 166 -4.82 -7.55 7.84
C LEU A 166 -5.56 -8.63 7.05
N GLU A 167 -6.55 -8.20 6.29
CA GLU A 167 -7.23 -9.03 5.28
C GLU A 167 -6.51 -8.80 3.94
N VAL A 168 -5.79 -9.82 3.46
CA VAL A 168 -5.18 -9.79 2.13
C VAL A 168 -6.31 -9.96 1.12
N SER A 169 -6.68 -8.88 0.44
CA SER A 169 -7.80 -8.87 -0.51
C SER A 169 -7.53 -9.75 -1.73
N HIS A 170 -8.56 -10.50 -2.12
CA HIS A 170 -8.68 -11.31 -3.34
C HIS A 170 -8.70 -10.48 -4.62
#